data_AF-A0A1M7P5K7-F1
#
_entry.id   AF-A0A1M7P5K7-F1
#
_cell.length_a   1.000
_cell.length_b   1.000
_cell.length_c   1.000
_cell.angle_alpha   90.00
_cell.angle_beta   90.00
_cell.angle_gamma   90.00
#
_symmetry.space_group_name_H-M   'P 1'
#
loop_
_entity.id
_entity.type
_entity.pdbx_description
1 polymer ?
#
loop_
_entity_poly.entity_id
_entity_poly.type
_entity_poly.pdbx_seq_one_letter_code
_entity_poly.pdbx_strand_id
1 'polypeptide(L)'
;MRFKAFLTIILFAVGVLYNSCSSKKQPVLTSADITKVINRVTLGMVHDVTNPPLAARFFAYTCLAGYEVVAENDKNIKSMHGVLNEYPDIKKPDFANGYNYQLSALVAMMETAGKMQPTGSSMIKYEQELLDSCRKIGFTDEVIDSSKHYGQAISKKILAYAKKDKYNRISNYKRFTPAGADSTWDPTPPAYMAPVEPYFNTVRPLIIKSSTQFLPGPPIPFSTDKNSAFYKFLIMNYKASGNALTMEQKTIANFWDCNPFALQDNGHMLIGLKKISPGAHWLGITGIACAQAKTGFSKAMEIHTVVAAGLLDAFISCWEDKYRTNRIRPETAIRRYIDINWKPLLQTPPFPEYISGHSIASATSAVILTHYFGDNFQYTDDTEAGYGVPPRHFTSFTQAAKEAAISRFWGGIHFMDAIDNGFTQGVKIGNWVVDKVSAPKKTS
;
A
#
# COMPACT_ATOMS: atom_id res chain seq x y z
N MET A 1 -55.78 8.95 55.18
CA MET A 1 -54.48 9.59 54.83
C MET A 1 -53.42 8.63 54.27
N ARG A 2 -53.45 7.31 54.51
CA ARG A 2 -52.39 6.38 54.06
C ARG A 2 -52.46 5.90 52.60
N PHE A 3 -53.60 6.04 51.92
CA PHE A 3 -53.78 5.55 50.54
C PHE A 3 -53.28 6.53 49.47
N LYS A 4 -53.34 7.84 49.73
CA LYS A 4 -52.83 8.87 48.78
C LYS A 4 -51.30 8.92 48.73
N ALA A 5 -50.60 8.54 49.80
CA ALA A 5 -49.14 8.50 49.81
C ALA A 5 -48.56 7.33 48.99
N PHE A 6 -49.28 6.21 48.90
CA PHE A 6 -48.82 5.02 48.16
C PHE A 6 -48.96 5.20 46.64
N LEU A 7 -50.00 5.91 46.18
CA LEU A 7 -50.23 6.17 44.75
C LEU A 7 -49.19 7.14 44.16
N THR A 8 -48.75 8.13 44.95
CA THR A 8 -47.73 9.11 44.53
C THR A 8 -46.34 8.47 44.39
N ILE A 9 -46.01 7.48 45.23
CA ILE A 9 -44.71 6.77 45.16
C ILE A 9 -44.66 5.85 43.93
N ILE A 10 -45.77 5.22 43.54
CA ILE A 10 -45.83 4.38 42.33
C ILE A 10 -45.76 5.24 41.06
N LEU A 11 -46.41 6.41 41.03
CA LEU A 11 -46.32 7.35 39.89
C LEU A 11 -44.92 7.97 39.75
N PHE A 12 -44.18 8.19 40.85
CA PHE A 12 -42.79 8.64 40.80
C PHE A 12 -41.83 7.52 40.37
N ALA A 13 -42.07 6.27 40.76
CA ALA A 13 -41.28 5.12 40.32
C ALA A 13 -41.46 4.81 38.83
N VAL A 14 -42.68 5.00 38.28
CA VAL A 14 -42.95 4.84 36.84
C VAL A 14 -42.40 6.02 36.02
N GLY A 15 -42.38 7.25 36.57
CA GLY A 15 -41.76 8.42 35.93
C GLY A 15 -40.23 8.36 35.85
N VAL A 16 -39.57 7.69 36.80
CA VAL A 16 -38.10 7.52 36.80
C VAL A 16 -37.65 6.38 35.86
N LEU A 17 -38.50 5.39 35.59
CA LEU A 17 -38.19 4.32 34.62
C LEU A 17 -38.30 4.75 33.16
N TYR A 18 -39.07 5.80 32.84
CA TYR A 18 -39.19 6.33 31.47
C TYR A 18 -38.04 7.27 31.04
N ASN A 19 -37.22 7.75 31.97
CA ASN A 19 -36.10 8.66 31.67
C ASN A 19 -34.72 7.97 31.59
N SER A 20 -34.64 6.65 31.75
CA SER A 20 -33.36 5.90 31.64
C SER A 20 -33.07 5.37 30.24
N CYS A 21 -34.01 5.48 29.29
CA CYS A 21 -33.75 5.23 27.87
C CYS A 21 -33.15 6.47 27.17
N SER A 22 -32.07 7.03 27.74
CA SER A 22 -31.12 7.74 26.88
C SER A 22 -30.33 6.65 26.16
N SER A 23 -30.58 6.46 24.86
CA SER A 23 -29.71 5.61 24.05
C SER A 23 -28.30 6.20 24.14
N LYS A 24 -27.44 5.66 25.01
CA LYS A 24 -26.04 6.06 25.06
C LYS A 24 -25.52 5.95 23.64
N LYS A 25 -25.11 7.08 23.05
CA LYS A 25 -24.53 7.08 21.70
C LYS A 25 -23.40 6.05 21.71
N GLN A 26 -23.51 5.05 20.85
CA GLN A 26 -22.46 4.04 20.69
C GLN A 26 -21.15 4.77 20.37
N PRO A 27 -20.02 4.36 20.96
CA PRO A 27 -18.75 5.01 20.68
C PRO A 27 -18.41 4.88 19.20
N VAL A 28 -17.79 5.92 18.62
CA VAL A 28 -17.55 6.00 17.18
C VAL A 28 -16.08 5.80 16.87
N LEU A 29 -15.79 4.81 16.03
CA LEU A 29 -14.45 4.60 15.47
C LEU A 29 -14.25 5.54 14.28
N THR A 30 -13.01 5.93 14.04
CA THR A 30 -12.66 7.01 13.11
C THR A 30 -11.68 6.55 12.04
N SER A 31 -11.41 7.41 11.06
CA SER A 31 -10.36 7.18 10.07
C SER A 31 -8.98 6.93 10.70
N ALA A 32 -8.72 7.51 11.88
CA ALA A 32 -7.48 7.24 12.62
C ALA A 32 -7.33 5.78 13.03
N ASP A 33 -8.43 5.07 13.30
CA ASP A 33 -8.37 3.65 13.68
C ASP A 33 -8.06 2.75 12.47
N ILE A 34 -8.48 3.14 11.27
CA ILE A 34 -8.06 2.51 10.01
C ILE A 34 -6.54 2.68 9.84
N THR A 35 -6.03 3.90 10.00
CA THR A 35 -4.59 4.20 9.90
C THR A 35 -3.77 3.42 10.92
N LYS A 36 -4.28 3.24 12.15
CA LYS A 36 -3.61 2.40 13.16
C LYS A 36 -3.47 0.94 12.70
N VAL A 37 -4.53 0.35 12.12
CA VAL A 37 -4.44 -1.01 11.56
C VAL A 37 -3.43 -1.08 10.42
N ILE A 38 -3.46 -0.13 9.48
CA ILE A 38 -2.48 -0.04 8.38
C ILE A 38 -1.04 0.03 8.92
N ASN A 39 -0.80 0.87 9.93
CA ASN A 39 0.52 0.98 10.55
C ASN A 39 0.97 -0.32 11.21
N ARG A 40 0.06 -1.10 11.82
CA ARG A 40 0.41 -2.42 12.37
C ARG A 40 0.76 -3.42 11.28
N VAL A 41 0.02 -3.44 10.17
CA VAL A 41 0.33 -4.26 8.99
C VAL A 41 1.71 -3.88 8.44
N THR A 42 2.00 -2.58 8.31
CA THR A 42 3.32 -2.06 7.92
C THR A 42 4.43 -2.55 8.84
N LEU A 43 4.26 -2.46 10.16
CA LEU A 43 5.28 -2.92 11.12
C LEU A 43 5.56 -4.42 10.98
N GLY A 44 4.53 -5.24 10.78
CA GLY A 44 4.68 -6.66 10.47
C GLY A 44 5.50 -6.89 9.19
N MET A 45 5.23 -6.13 8.13
CA MET A 45 5.98 -6.23 6.87
C MET A 45 7.44 -5.77 6.98
N VAL A 46 7.73 -4.76 7.79
CA VAL A 46 9.10 -4.32 8.08
C VAL A 46 9.84 -5.42 8.84
N HIS A 47 9.20 -6.03 9.84
CA HIS A 47 9.78 -7.17 10.56
C HIS A 47 10.04 -8.36 9.63
N ASP A 48 9.10 -8.65 8.72
CA ASP A 48 9.17 -9.79 7.80
C ASP A 48 10.05 -9.55 6.58
N VAL A 49 10.60 -8.35 6.42
CA VAL A 49 11.37 -7.93 5.24
C VAL A 49 10.56 -8.18 3.95
N THR A 50 9.27 -7.81 3.99
CA THR A 50 8.34 -8.10 2.90
C THR A 50 8.69 -7.29 1.66
N ASN A 51 8.76 -7.98 0.51
CA ASN A 51 9.08 -7.33 -0.75
C ASN A 51 7.96 -6.38 -1.23
N PRO A 52 8.27 -5.32 -2.02
CA PRO A 52 7.28 -4.31 -2.41
C PRO A 52 5.98 -4.82 -3.08
N PRO A 53 6.02 -5.71 -4.11
CA PRO A 53 4.79 -6.17 -4.75
C PRO A 53 3.95 -7.06 -3.82
N LEU A 54 4.59 -7.91 -3.00
CA LEU A 54 3.90 -8.70 -1.99
C LEU A 54 3.26 -7.83 -0.90
N ALA A 55 3.94 -6.76 -0.49
CA ALA A 55 3.39 -5.78 0.45
C ALA A 55 2.12 -5.11 -0.10
N ALA A 56 2.13 -4.70 -1.37
CA ALA A 56 0.95 -4.16 -2.04
C ALA A 56 -0.21 -5.17 -2.07
N ARG A 57 0.09 -6.46 -2.29
CA ARG A 57 -0.91 -7.54 -2.22
C ARG A 57 -1.51 -7.66 -0.82
N PHE A 58 -0.70 -7.64 0.23
CA PHE A 58 -1.19 -7.72 1.61
C PHE A 58 -2.11 -6.56 1.96
N PHE A 59 -1.72 -5.33 1.61
CA PHE A 59 -2.58 -4.16 1.82
C PHE A 59 -3.88 -4.24 1.04
N ALA A 60 -3.84 -4.61 -0.25
CA ALA A 60 -5.02 -4.62 -1.10
C ALA A 60 -6.12 -5.52 -0.53
N TYR A 61 -5.80 -6.75 -0.14
CA TYR A 61 -6.78 -7.66 0.45
C TYR A 61 -7.17 -7.29 1.88
N THR A 62 -6.24 -6.72 2.66
CA THR A 62 -6.54 -6.22 4.01
C THR A 62 -7.58 -5.09 3.95
N CYS A 63 -7.33 -4.06 3.14
CA CYS A 63 -8.26 -2.94 2.97
C CYS A 63 -9.60 -3.42 2.39
N LEU A 64 -9.56 -4.31 1.39
CA LEU A 64 -10.77 -4.85 0.78
C LEU A 64 -11.66 -5.61 1.77
N ALA A 65 -11.10 -6.23 2.80
CA ALA A 65 -11.88 -6.87 3.87
C ALA A 65 -12.62 -5.86 4.75
N GLY A 66 -11.96 -4.77 5.15
CA GLY A 66 -12.63 -3.68 5.84
C GLY A 66 -13.68 -3.00 4.96
N TYR A 67 -13.36 -2.79 3.69
CA TYR A 67 -14.25 -2.17 2.72
C TYR A 67 -15.53 -2.95 2.51
N GLU A 68 -15.46 -4.28 2.38
CA GLU A 68 -16.65 -5.07 2.11
C GLU A 68 -17.64 -5.04 3.28
N VAL A 69 -17.14 -4.98 4.52
CA VAL A 69 -17.99 -4.69 5.68
C VAL A 69 -18.65 -3.33 5.54
N VAL A 70 -17.90 -2.29 5.17
CA VAL A 70 -18.45 -0.93 5.02
C VAL A 70 -19.49 -0.87 3.89
N ALA A 71 -19.23 -1.45 2.72
CA ALA A 71 -20.11 -1.43 1.56
C ALA A 71 -21.46 -2.10 1.83
N GLU A 72 -21.48 -3.15 2.67
CA GLU A 72 -22.70 -3.85 3.08
C GLU A 72 -23.49 -3.11 4.19
N ASN A 73 -22.98 -1.99 4.73
CA ASN A 73 -23.58 -1.25 5.84
C ASN A 73 -23.81 0.23 5.56
N ASP A 74 -23.08 0.84 4.62
CA ASP A 74 -23.21 2.23 4.22
C ASP A 74 -23.64 2.32 2.76
N LYS A 75 -24.89 2.75 2.54
CA LYS A 75 -25.50 2.84 1.20
C LYS A 75 -24.79 3.84 0.27
N ASN A 76 -23.99 4.74 0.82
CA ASN A 76 -23.19 5.69 0.04
C ASN A 76 -21.91 5.07 -0.52
N ILE A 77 -21.51 3.91 0.00
CA ILE A 77 -20.34 3.15 -0.47
C ILE A 77 -20.81 2.10 -1.47
N LYS A 78 -20.16 2.09 -2.64
CA LYS A 78 -20.49 1.18 -3.73
C LYS A 78 -19.85 -0.20 -3.48
N SER A 79 -20.53 -1.29 -3.80
CA SER A 79 -19.87 -2.60 -3.79
C SER A 79 -18.77 -2.68 -4.86
N MET A 80 -17.70 -3.41 -4.55
CA MET A 80 -16.64 -3.75 -5.50
C MET A 80 -17.05 -4.86 -6.49
N HIS A 81 -18.22 -5.47 -6.30
CA HIS A 81 -18.77 -6.42 -7.25
C HIS A 81 -19.03 -5.76 -8.61
N GLY A 82 -18.49 -6.36 -9.67
CA GLY A 82 -18.53 -5.79 -11.02
C GLY A 82 -17.55 -4.63 -11.26
N VAL A 83 -16.79 -4.21 -10.25
CA VAL A 83 -15.67 -3.26 -10.37
C VAL A 83 -14.35 -4.03 -10.42
N LEU A 84 -14.15 -4.95 -9.47
CA LEU A 84 -12.95 -5.77 -9.37
C LEU A 84 -13.08 -7.05 -10.22
N ASN A 85 -11.98 -7.48 -10.83
CA ASN A 85 -11.93 -8.69 -11.65
C ASN A 85 -12.29 -9.94 -10.85
N GLU A 86 -13.29 -10.69 -11.31
CA GLU A 86 -13.75 -11.94 -10.68
C GLU A 86 -14.18 -11.79 -9.20
N TYR A 87 -14.49 -10.57 -8.75
CA TYR A 87 -14.87 -10.34 -7.36
C TYR A 87 -16.27 -10.90 -7.08
N PRO A 88 -16.40 -11.81 -6.10
CA PRO A 88 -17.69 -12.43 -5.79
C PRO A 88 -18.68 -11.40 -5.24
N ASP A 89 -19.97 -11.65 -5.42
CA ASP A 89 -21.00 -10.89 -4.72
C ASP A 89 -21.04 -11.35 -3.25
N ILE A 90 -20.38 -10.61 -2.37
CA ILE A 90 -20.28 -10.94 -0.96
C ILE A 90 -21.41 -10.23 -0.21
N LYS A 91 -22.31 -11.02 0.36
CA LYS A 91 -23.36 -10.49 1.25
C LYS A 91 -22.99 -10.52 2.71
N LYS A 92 -23.51 -9.56 3.47
CA LYS A 92 -23.58 -9.63 4.93
C LYS A 92 -24.22 -10.97 5.38
N PRO A 93 -23.63 -11.70 6.35
CA PRO A 93 -24.22 -12.92 6.87
C PRO A 93 -25.53 -12.69 7.64
N ASP A 94 -26.49 -13.60 7.52
CA ASP A 94 -27.81 -13.50 8.17
C ASP A 94 -27.72 -13.50 9.71
N PHE A 95 -26.69 -14.13 10.27
CA PHE A 95 -26.47 -14.16 11.72
C PHE A 95 -25.96 -12.83 12.28
N ALA A 96 -25.53 -11.89 11.43
CA ALA A 96 -24.99 -10.62 11.88
C ALA A 96 -26.13 -9.71 12.41
N ASN A 97 -26.26 -9.63 13.73
CA ASN A 97 -27.16 -8.71 14.43
C ASN A 97 -26.44 -8.01 15.58
N GLY A 98 -26.87 -6.81 15.98
CA GLY A 98 -26.32 -6.14 17.18
C GLY A 98 -24.82 -5.78 17.10
N TYR A 99 -24.24 -5.72 15.90
CA TYR A 99 -22.84 -5.41 15.68
C TYR A 99 -22.60 -3.91 15.42
N ASN A 100 -21.35 -3.49 15.52
CA ASN A 100 -20.87 -2.21 15.00
C ASN A 100 -20.03 -2.46 13.73
N TYR A 101 -20.46 -1.88 12.60
CA TYR A 101 -19.81 -2.15 11.31
C TYR A 101 -18.39 -1.58 11.21
N GLN A 102 -18.08 -0.51 11.95
CA GLN A 102 -16.73 0.08 11.95
C GLN A 102 -15.76 -0.87 12.66
N LEU A 103 -16.16 -1.39 13.82
CA LEU A 103 -15.37 -2.41 14.54
C LEU A 103 -15.25 -3.69 13.71
N SER A 104 -16.35 -4.14 13.11
CA SER A 104 -16.36 -5.31 12.23
C SER A 104 -15.40 -5.15 11.04
N ALA A 105 -15.30 -3.94 10.47
CA ALA A 105 -14.39 -3.63 9.38
C ALA A 105 -12.92 -3.70 9.83
N LEU A 106 -12.59 -3.12 10.99
CA LEU A 106 -11.23 -3.20 11.54
C LEU A 106 -10.83 -4.64 11.88
N VAL A 107 -11.75 -5.44 12.44
CA VAL A 107 -11.51 -6.87 12.68
C VAL A 107 -11.32 -7.62 11.36
N ALA A 108 -12.16 -7.37 10.34
CA ALA A 108 -11.99 -8.01 9.03
C ALA A 108 -10.62 -7.71 8.41
N MET A 109 -10.13 -6.47 8.54
CA MET A 109 -8.77 -6.09 8.12
C MET A 109 -7.72 -6.90 8.90
N MET A 110 -7.75 -6.88 10.23
CA MET A 110 -6.73 -7.53 11.07
C MET A 110 -6.71 -9.05 10.89
N GLU A 111 -7.88 -9.70 10.82
CA GLU A 111 -7.99 -11.14 10.55
C GLU A 111 -7.42 -11.49 9.16
N THR A 112 -7.71 -10.67 8.15
CA THR A 112 -7.18 -10.89 6.80
C THR A 112 -5.66 -10.73 6.77
N ALA A 113 -5.14 -9.64 7.34
CA ALA A 113 -3.71 -9.39 7.44
C ALA A 113 -2.98 -10.50 8.22
N GLY A 114 -3.54 -10.89 9.37
CA GLY A 114 -2.99 -11.95 10.23
C GLY A 114 -2.95 -13.33 9.57
N LYS A 115 -3.76 -13.59 8.54
CA LYS A 115 -3.68 -14.84 7.76
C LYS A 115 -2.75 -14.73 6.55
N MET A 116 -2.45 -13.52 6.09
CA MET A 116 -1.62 -13.31 4.90
C MET A 116 -0.14 -13.07 5.22
N GLN A 117 0.17 -12.45 6.36
CA GLN A 117 1.53 -12.11 6.76
C GLN A 117 2.22 -13.27 7.51
N PRO A 118 3.53 -13.52 7.27
CA PRO A 118 4.30 -14.49 8.05
C PRO A 118 4.24 -14.25 9.57
N THR A 119 4.33 -13.00 10.04
CA THR A 119 4.15 -12.64 11.46
C THR A 119 2.72 -12.35 11.88
N GLY A 120 1.75 -12.89 11.17
CA GLY A 120 0.33 -12.65 11.42
C GLY A 120 -0.17 -13.09 12.80
N SER A 121 0.56 -13.95 13.52
CA SER A 121 0.26 -14.28 14.93
C SER A 121 0.33 -13.06 15.85
N SER A 122 1.20 -12.08 15.55
CA SER A 122 1.28 -10.81 16.29
C SER A 122 0.03 -9.94 16.10
N MET A 123 -0.67 -10.10 14.98
CA MET A 123 -1.90 -9.37 14.67
C MET A 123 -3.05 -9.79 15.61
N ILE A 124 -3.06 -11.03 16.09
CA ILE A 124 -4.05 -11.52 17.06
C ILE A 124 -3.96 -10.73 18.37
N LYS A 125 -2.72 -10.45 18.82
CA LYS A 125 -2.51 -9.64 20.03
C LYS A 125 -3.04 -8.22 19.84
N TYR A 126 -2.78 -7.62 18.69
CA TYR A 126 -3.25 -6.28 18.39
C TYR A 126 -4.78 -6.20 18.24
N GLU A 127 -5.41 -7.21 17.65
CA GLU A 127 -6.86 -7.31 17.64
C GLU A 127 -7.41 -7.31 19.06
N GLN A 128 -6.83 -8.11 19.98
CA GLN A 128 -7.27 -8.10 21.37
C GLN A 128 -7.10 -6.72 22.02
N GLU A 129 -5.99 -6.02 21.78
CA GLU A 129 -5.77 -4.65 22.26
C GLU A 129 -6.84 -3.68 21.72
N LEU A 130 -7.26 -3.82 20.45
CA LEU A 130 -8.35 -3.04 19.87
C LEU A 130 -9.68 -3.34 20.59
N LEU A 131 -10.02 -4.62 20.78
CA LEU A 131 -11.28 -5.00 21.44
C LEU A 131 -11.31 -4.50 22.88
N ASP A 132 -10.21 -4.59 23.61
CA ASP A 132 -10.09 -4.05 24.98
C ASP A 132 -10.22 -2.52 24.99
N SER A 133 -9.69 -1.82 23.98
CA SER A 133 -9.90 -0.38 23.84
C SER A 133 -11.37 -0.04 23.55
N CYS A 134 -12.06 -0.87 22.77
CA CYS A 134 -13.50 -0.72 22.49
C CYS A 134 -14.33 -0.88 23.77
N ARG A 135 -14.03 -1.88 24.61
CA ARG A 135 -14.66 -2.04 25.94
C ARG A 135 -14.52 -0.76 26.77
N LYS A 136 -13.31 -0.19 26.82
CA LYS A 136 -13.02 1.02 27.62
C LYS A 136 -13.79 2.25 27.16
N ILE A 137 -14.06 2.38 25.86
CA ILE A 137 -14.80 3.53 25.33
C ILE A 137 -16.32 3.33 25.35
N GLY A 138 -16.81 2.16 25.75
CA GLY A 138 -18.23 1.92 26.06
C GLY A 138 -18.96 0.92 25.15
N PHE A 139 -18.24 0.14 24.33
CA PHE A 139 -18.84 -1.00 23.64
C PHE A 139 -19.17 -2.12 24.64
N THR A 140 -20.34 -2.75 24.51
CA THR A 140 -20.69 -3.93 25.31
C THR A 140 -20.04 -5.18 24.73
N ASP A 141 -19.85 -6.22 25.55
CA ASP A 141 -19.25 -7.47 25.09
C ASP A 141 -20.08 -8.13 23.98
N GLU A 142 -21.41 -8.02 24.02
CA GLU A 142 -22.28 -8.56 22.97
C GLU A 142 -22.04 -7.87 21.61
N VAL A 143 -21.87 -6.54 21.61
CA VAL A 143 -21.57 -5.78 20.39
C VAL A 143 -20.19 -6.15 19.87
N ILE A 144 -19.20 -6.32 20.76
CA ILE A 144 -17.83 -6.69 20.40
C ILE A 144 -17.79 -8.09 19.79
N ASP A 145 -18.40 -9.07 20.44
CA ASP A 145 -18.42 -10.46 19.99
C ASP A 145 -19.15 -10.60 18.64
N SER A 146 -20.29 -9.92 18.49
CA SER A 146 -21.02 -9.90 17.22
C SER A 146 -20.21 -9.22 16.10
N SER A 147 -19.55 -8.09 16.41
CA SER A 147 -18.70 -7.39 15.44
C SER A 147 -17.51 -8.23 15.01
N LYS A 148 -16.90 -8.95 15.96
CA LYS A 148 -15.79 -9.87 15.70
C LYS A 148 -16.24 -11.02 14.79
N HIS A 149 -17.34 -11.70 15.12
CA HIS A 149 -17.88 -12.78 14.29
C HIS A 149 -18.23 -12.32 12.87
N TYR A 150 -18.80 -11.12 12.72
CA TYR A 150 -19.07 -10.57 11.40
C TYR A 150 -17.77 -10.28 10.62
N GLY A 151 -16.80 -9.61 11.25
CA GLY A 151 -15.50 -9.32 10.63
C GLY A 151 -14.75 -10.57 10.18
N GLN A 152 -14.72 -11.61 11.02
CA GLN A 152 -14.14 -12.92 10.71
C GLN A 152 -14.80 -13.60 9.51
N ALA A 153 -16.13 -13.51 9.41
CA ALA A 153 -16.87 -14.10 8.30
C ALA A 153 -16.56 -13.39 6.96
N ILE A 154 -16.42 -12.07 6.97
CA ILE A 154 -16.00 -11.32 5.78
C ILE A 154 -14.54 -11.62 5.41
N SER A 155 -13.62 -11.62 6.40
CA SER A 155 -12.22 -12.01 6.19
C SER A 155 -12.10 -13.37 5.49
N LYS A 156 -12.86 -14.38 5.94
CA LYS A 156 -12.88 -15.71 5.30
C LYS A 156 -13.28 -15.65 3.81
N LYS A 157 -14.27 -14.83 3.45
CA LYS A 157 -14.70 -14.68 2.04
C LYS A 157 -13.64 -13.96 1.21
N ILE A 158 -13.00 -12.93 1.75
CA ILE A 158 -11.91 -12.20 1.07
C ILE A 158 -10.68 -13.07 0.89
N LEU A 159 -10.27 -13.84 1.90
CA LEU A 159 -9.17 -14.80 1.79
C LEU A 159 -9.46 -15.87 0.73
N ALA A 160 -10.71 -16.31 0.58
CA ALA A 160 -11.11 -17.23 -0.49
C ALA A 160 -10.99 -16.59 -1.88
N TYR A 161 -11.30 -15.30 -2.02
CA TYR A 161 -11.07 -14.54 -3.25
C TYR A 161 -9.57 -14.32 -3.53
N ALA A 162 -8.78 -14.01 -2.50
CA ALA A 162 -7.33 -13.83 -2.58
C ALA A 162 -6.62 -15.13 -2.97
N LYS A 163 -7.03 -16.28 -2.44
CA LYS A 163 -6.45 -17.60 -2.79
C LYS A 163 -6.58 -17.94 -4.28
N LYS A 164 -7.55 -17.34 -4.98
CA LYS A 164 -7.81 -17.57 -6.41
C LYS A 164 -7.02 -16.62 -7.33
N ASP A 165 -6.25 -15.68 -6.78
CA ASP A 165 -5.51 -14.67 -7.56
C ASP A 165 -4.23 -15.18 -8.25
N LYS A 166 -3.97 -16.49 -8.17
CA LYS A 166 -2.84 -17.19 -8.79
C LYS A 166 -1.47 -16.89 -8.18
N TYR A 167 -1.37 -16.09 -7.11
CA TYR A 167 -0.10 -15.88 -6.41
C TYR A 167 0.52 -17.20 -5.93
N ASN A 168 -0.30 -18.12 -5.41
CA ASN A 168 0.14 -19.45 -4.97
C ASN A 168 0.64 -20.38 -6.10
N ARG A 169 0.59 -19.94 -7.36
CA ARG A 169 1.11 -20.67 -8.52
C ARG A 169 2.49 -20.19 -8.94
N ILE A 170 2.98 -19.07 -8.40
CA ILE A 170 4.29 -18.51 -8.74
C ILE A 170 5.42 -19.52 -8.48
N SER A 171 5.31 -20.30 -7.40
CA SER A 171 6.28 -21.36 -7.07
C SER A 171 6.38 -22.49 -8.10
N ASN A 172 5.45 -22.58 -9.04
CA ASN A 172 5.43 -23.62 -10.07
C ASN A 172 6.22 -23.21 -11.33
N TYR A 173 6.59 -21.94 -11.48
CA TYR A 173 7.42 -21.50 -12.59
C TYR A 173 8.89 -21.86 -12.37
N LYS A 174 9.65 -21.96 -13.47
CA LYS A 174 11.10 -22.15 -13.40
C LYS A 174 11.73 -21.00 -12.64
N ARG A 175 12.81 -21.24 -11.89
CA ARG A 175 13.55 -20.15 -11.25
C ARG A 175 14.09 -19.21 -12.33
N PHE A 176 13.97 -17.90 -12.11
CA PHE A 176 14.56 -16.91 -13.00
C PHE A 176 16.09 -17.01 -12.93
N THR A 177 16.72 -17.12 -14.11
CA THR A 177 18.18 -17.17 -14.25
C THR A 177 18.62 -15.93 -15.01
N PRO A 178 19.58 -15.15 -14.49
CA PRO A 178 20.18 -14.04 -15.24
C PRO A 178 20.65 -14.50 -16.62
N ALA A 179 20.34 -13.71 -17.65
CA ALA A 179 20.56 -14.12 -19.03
C ALA A 179 22.03 -14.05 -19.48
N GLY A 180 22.89 -13.36 -18.71
CA GLY A 180 24.33 -13.25 -18.98
C GLY A 180 24.70 -12.36 -20.16
N ALA A 181 23.75 -11.61 -20.74
CA ALA A 181 24.03 -10.62 -21.77
C ALA A 181 24.35 -9.26 -21.16
N ASP A 182 25.18 -8.46 -21.85
CA ASP A 182 25.62 -7.13 -21.39
C ASP A 182 24.47 -6.15 -21.09
N SER A 183 23.34 -6.31 -21.75
CA SER A 183 22.15 -5.47 -21.56
C SER A 183 21.24 -5.95 -20.42
N THR A 184 21.50 -7.14 -19.87
CA THR A 184 20.57 -7.82 -18.98
C THR A 184 20.91 -7.65 -17.50
N TRP A 185 19.89 -7.77 -16.65
CA TRP A 185 20.06 -7.65 -15.21
C TRP A 185 20.82 -8.83 -14.61
N ASP A 186 21.76 -8.50 -13.73
CA ASP A 186 22.47 -9.41 -12.83
C ASP A 186 22.25 -8.95 -11.37
N PRO A 187 22.29 -9.87 -10.39
CA PRO A 187 22.32 -9.51 -8.98
C PRO A 187 23.44 -8.53 -8.67
N THR A 188 23.16 -7.56 -7.80
CA THR A 188 24.09 -6.47 -7.46
C THR A 188 24.66 -6.61 -6.06
N PRO A 189 25.87 -6.06 -5.78
CA PRO A 189 26.42 -6.02 -4.45
C PRO A 189 25.53 -5.23 -3.46
N PRO A 190 25.74 -5.41 -2.14
CA PRO A 190 26.69 -6.34 -1.51
C PRO A 190 26.18 -7.78 -1.44
N ALA A 191 24.85 -7.99 -1.50
CA ALA A 191 24.24 -9.27 -1.16
C ALA A 191 23.98 -10.21 -2.34
N TYR A 192 23.98 -9.72 -3.59
CA TYR A 192 23.70 -10.52 -4.78
C TYR A 192 22.43 -11.37 -4.64
N MET A 193 21.38 -10.76 -4.07
CA MET A 193 20.14 -11.46 -3.71
C MET A 193 19.43 -12.05 -4.93
N ALA A 194 18.65 -13.10 -4.67
CA ALA A 194 17.78 -13.69 -5.67
C ALA A 194 16.76 -12.67 -6.23
N PRO A 195 16.37 -12.81 -7.52
CA PRO A 195 15.40 -11.93 -8.15
C PRO A 195 14.05 -11.94 -7.41
N VAL A 196 13.55 -10.76 -7.09
CA VAL A 196 12.29 -10.58 -6.36
C VAL A 196 11.07 -10.73 -7.25
N GLU A 197 10.31 -11.80 -7.03
CA GLU A 197 8.98 -12.04 -7.62
C GLU A 197 8.95 -12.04 -9.17
N PRO A 198 9.81 -12.82 -9.86
CA PRO A 198 9.93 -12.79 -11.33
C PRO A 198 8.63 -13.07 -12.11
N TYR A 199 7.64 -13.68 -11.47
CA TYR A 199 6.35 -14.03 -12.07
C TYR A 199 5.18 -13.30 -11.41
N PHE A 200 5.42 -12.17 -10.74
CA PHE A 200 4.35 -11.38 -10.11
C PHE A 200 3.33 -10.87 -11.13
N ASN A 201 3.73 -10.70 -12.39
CA ASN A 201 2.85 -10.37 -13.51
C ASN A 201 1.74 -11.40 -13.77
N THR A 202 1.87 -12.63 -13.23
CA THR A 202 0.88 -13.69 -13.37
C THR A 202 -0.23 -13.66 -12.32
N VAL A 203 -0.07 -12.82 -11.28
CA VAL A 203 -1.11 -12.55 -10.28
C VAL A 203 -2.27 -11.84 -10.97
N ARG A 204 -3.50 -12.23 -10.63
CA ARG A 204 -4.71 -11.57 -11.13
C ARG A 204 -4.72 -10.10 -10.67
N PRO A 205 -4.71 -9.12 -11.58
CA PRO A 205 -4.91 -7.73 -11.20
C PRO A 205 -6.33 -7.51 -10.65
N LEU A 206 -6.50 -6.53 -9.78
CA LEU A 206 -7.80 -6.22 -9.18
C LEU A 206 -8.70 -5.40 -10.10
N ILE A 207 -8.18 -4.38 -10.80
CA ILE A 207 -9.00 -3.39 -11.56
C ILE A 207 -8.58 -3.31 -13.03
N ILE A 208 -7.28 -3.33 -13.34
CA ILE A 208 -6.78 -3.43 -14.71
C ILE A 208 -7.08 -4.82 -15.29
N LYS A 209 -7.27 -4.92 -16.60
CA LYS A 209 -7.66 -6.16 -17.29
C LYS A 209 -6.52 -7.19 -17.35
N SER A 210 -5.28 -6.73 -17.44
CA SER A 210 -4.08 -7.56 -17.52
C SER A 210 -2.84 -6.76 -17.12
N SER A 211 -1.75 -7.45 -16.76
CA SER A 211 -0.45 -6.83 -16.48
C SER A 211 0.11 -6.00 -17.65
N THR A 212 -0.32 -6.33 -18.87
CA THR A 212 0.08 -5.70 -20.12
C THR A 212 -0.87 -4.61 -20.61
N GLN A 213 -1.93 -4.27 -19.87
CA GLN A 213 -2.91 -3.29 -20.33
C GLN A 213 -2.28 -1.92 -20.64
N PHE A 214 -1.29 -1.52 -19.86
CA PHE A 214 -0.64 -0.21 -19.94
C PHE A 214 0.86 -0.33 -20.16
N LEU A 215 1.31 -1.10 -21.15
CA LEU A 215 2.74 -1.16 -21.46
C LEU A 215 3.31 0.25 -21.72
N PRO A 216 4.46 0.60 -21.11
CA PRO A 216 5.15 1.85 -21.37
C PRO A 216 5.83 1.81 -22.75
N GLY A 217 6.46 2.93 -23.14
CA GLY A 217 7.40 2.91 -24.27
C GLY A 217 8.51 1.87 -24.07
N PRO A 218 9.23 1.44 -25.11
CA PRO A 218 10.40 0.58 -24.91
C PRO A 218 11.50 1.33 -24.14
N PRO A 219 12.32 0.64 -23.33
CA PRO A 219 13.52 1.25 -22.77
C PRO A 219 14.46 1.70 -23.89
N ILE A 220 15.25 2.74 -23.63
CA ILE A 220 16.32 3.10 -24.55
C ILE A 220 17.25 1.90 -24.75
N PRO A 221 17.50 1.46 -26.00
CA PRO A 221 18.31 0.28 -26.28
C PRO A 221 19.71 0.39 -25.69
N PHE A 222 20.17 -0.70 -25.08
CA PHE A 222 21.54 -0.80 -24.58
C PHE A 222 22.55 -0.55 -25.72
N SER A 223 23.58 0.24 -25.43
CA SER A 223 24.69 0.48 -26.36
C SER A 223 25.91 1.00 -25.60
N THR A 224 27.10 0.55 -26.00
CA THR A 224 28.39 1.06 -25.51
C THR A 224 28.96 2.18 -26.38
N ASP A 225 28.32 2.52 -27.50
CA ASP A 225 28.68 3.70 -28.29
C ASP A 225 28.45 4.98 -27.48
N LYS A 226 29.51 5.77 -27.31
CA LYS A 226 29.52 7.04 -26.56
C LYS A 226 28.52 8.07 -27.07
N ASN A 227 28.11 7.97 -28.34
CA ASN A 227 27.13 8.88 -28.95
C ASN A 227 25.67 8.42 -28.75
N SER A 228 25.46 7.16 -28.34
CA SER A 228 24.13 6.58 -28.15
C SER A 228 23.37 7.22 -26.99
N ALA A 229 22.03 7.12 -27.04
CA ALA A 229 21.17 7.63 -25.97
C ALA A 229 21.41 6.89 -24.64
N PHE A 230 21.65 5.57 -24.66
CA PHE A 230 21.94 4.80 -23.46
C PHE A 230 23.23 5.26 -22.78
N TYR A 231 24.31 5.43 -23.55
CA TYR A 231 25.58 5.88 -22.98
C TYR A 231 25.49 7.30 -22.41
N LYS A 232 24.68 8.18 -23.03
CA LYS A 232 24.38 9.51 -22.46
C LYS A 232 23.68 9.41 -21.11
N PHE A 233 22.70 8.52 -20.95
CA PHE A 233 22.10 8.27 -19.63
C PHE A 233 23.09 7.70 -18.62
N LEU A 234 23.98 6.80 -19.06
CA LEU A 234 25.03 6.26 -18.21
C LEU A 234 25.94 7.38 -17.65
N ILE A 235 26.35 8.30 -18.52
CA ILE A 235 27.15 9.48 -18.13
C ILE A 235 26.34 10.43 -17.23
N MET A 236 25.04 10.61 -17.47
CA MET A 236 24.18 11.42 -16.61
C MET A 236 24.13 10.85 -15.19
N ASN A 237 23.87 9.54 -15.03
CA ASN A 237 23.88 8.87 -13.72
C ASN A 237 25.26 8.92 -13.06
N TYR A 238 26.34 8.75 -13.81
CA TYR A 238 27.71 8.87 -13.28
C TYR A 238 27.98 10.28 -12.74
N LYS A 239 27.60 11.33 -13.50
CA LYS A 239 27.81 12.73 -13.11
C LYS A 239 26.93 13.16 -11.94
N ALA A 240 25.69 12.69 -11.87
CA ALA A 240 24.77 12.96 -10.76
C ALA A 240 24.95 11.94 -9.63
N SER A 241 26.17 11.88 -9.07
CA SER A 241 26.51 10.95 -7.98
C SER A 241 27.54 11.54 -7.00
N GLY A 242 27.71 10.88 -5.85
CA GLY A 242 28.75 11.22 -4.88
C GLY A 242 28.72 12.68 -4.42
N ASN A 243 29.85 13.38 -4.59
CA ASN A 243 30.02 14.77 -4.16
C ASN A 243 29.32 15.78 -5.09
N ALA A 244 28.90 15.37 -6.29
CA ALA A 244 28.15 16.24 -7.19
C ALA A 244 26.67 16.40 -6.77
N LEU A 245 26.15 15.50 -5.93
CA LEU A 245 24.80 15.62 -5.39
C LEU A 245 24.76 16.70 -4.29
N THR A 246 23.79 17.60 -4.41
CA THR A 246 23.50 18.57 -3.34
C THR A 246 22.96 17.85 -2.10
N MET A 247 23.02 18.52 -0.94
CA MET A 247 22.44 17.96 0.28
C MET A 247 20.95 17.65 0.10
N GLU A 248 20.21 18.53 -0.56
CA GLU A 248 18.77 18.33 -0.81
C GLU A 248 18.50 17.10 -1.68
N GLN A 249 19.31 16.88 -2.74
CA GLN A 249 19.17 15.68 -3.59
C GLN A 249 19.44 14.41 -2.79
N LYS A 250 20.43 14.42 -1.88
CA LYS A 250 20.71 13.30 -0.97
C LYS A 250 19.55 13.08 0.01
N THR A 251 18.99 14.15 0.58
CA THR A 251 17.83 14.08 1.47
C THR A 251 16.63 13.49 0.76
N ILE A 252 16.33 13.94 -0.47
CA ILE A 252 15.20 13.43 -1.25
C ILE A 252 15.40 11.95 -1.59
N ALA A 253 16.60 11.56 -2.04
CA ALA A 253 16.90 10.15 -2.33
C ALA A 253 16.71 9.25 -1.10
N ASN A 254 17.16 9.69 0.08
CA ASN A 254 17.00 8.91 1.31
C ASN A 254 15.56 8.88 1.81
N PHE A 255 14.82 9.98 1.67
CA PHE A 255 13.42 10.07 2.09
C PHE A 255 12.54 9.07 1.35
N TRP A 256 12.76 8.92 0.04
CA TRP A 256 12.00 8.01 -0.81
C TRP A 256 12.72 6.69 -1.06
N ASP A 257 13.73 6.30 -0.28
CA ASP A 257 14.46 5.05 -0.56
C ASP A 257 13.53 3.83 -0.44
N CYS A 258 12.76 3.77 0.66
CA CYS A 258 11.73 2.77 0.96
C CYS A 258 12.13 1.35 0.54
N ASN A 259 13.40 0.99 0.76
CA ASN A 259 13.99 -0.28 0.36
C ASN A 259 14.08 -1.22 1.57
N PRO A 260 13.17 -2.20 1.73
CA PRO A 260 13.19 -3.11 2.87
C PRO A 260 14.42 -4.04 2.86
N PHE A 261 15.14 -4.14 1.74
CA PHE A 261 16.35 -4.95 1.60
C PHE A 261 17.64 -4.20 1.91
N ALA A 262 17.55 -2.92 2.32
CA ALA A 262 18.73 -2.11 2.54
C ALA A 262 19.58 -2.72 3.66
N LEU A 263 20.87 -2.90 3.36
CA LEU A 263 21.86 -3.47 4.27
C LEU A 263 22.91 -2.41 4.60
N GLN A 264 23.32 -2.37 5.85
CA GLN A 264 24.50 -1.67 6.31
C GLN A 264 25.64 -2.68 6.47
N ASP A 265 26.75 -2.45 5.78
CA ASP A 265 27.97 -3.24 5.88
C ASP A 265 28.95 -2.57 6.86
N ASN A 266 29.21 -3.24 7.99
CA ASN A 266 30.17 -2.77 9.00
C ASN A 266 31.48 -3.60 8.97
N GLY A 267 31.79 -4.29 7.87
CA GLY A 267 33.04 -5.05 7.67
C GLY A 267 33.08 -6.44 8.30
N HIS A 268 32.15 -6.77 9.21
CA HIS A 268 32.02 -8.10 9.82
C HIS A 268 30.60 -8.69 9.71
N MET A 269 29.59 -7.86 9.46
CA MET A 269 28.18 -8.25 9.39
C MET A 269 27.42 -7.32 8.44
N LEU A 270 26.43 -7.88 7.75
CA LEU A 270 25.41 -7.14 6.99
C LEU A 270 24.17 -6.98 7.87
N ILE A 271 23.83 -5.74 8.25
CA ILE A 271 22.69 -5.43 9.12
C ILE A 271 21.54 -4.85 8.28
N GLY A 272 20.35 -5.44 8.37
CA GLY A 272 19.16 -4.90 7.70
C GLY A 272 18.71 -3.56 8.30
N LEU A 273 18.56 -2.55 7.45
CA LEU A 273 17.95 -1.28 7.81
C LEU A 273 16.43 -1.43 7.78
N LYS A 274 15.77 -1.09 8.89
CA LYS A 274 14.30 -1.10 8.97
C LYS A 274 13.74 0.04 8.14
N LYS A 275 13.16 -0.28 6.98
CA LYS A 275 12.50 0.67 6.08
C LYS A 275 11.16 0.11 5.62
N ILE A 276 10.19 1.00 5.40
CA ILE A 276 8.92 0.64 4.79
C ILE A 276 9.07 0.44 3.28
N SER A 277 8.06 -0.17 2.65
CA SER A 277 7.97 -0.25 1.20
C SER A 277 7.23 0.97 0.61
N PRO A 278 7.34 1.25 -0.69
CA PRO A 278 6.68 2.41 -1.29
C PRO A 278 5.16 2.36 -1.15
N GLY A 279 4.56 1.16 -1.20
CA GLY A 279 3.12 0.99 -1.00
C GLY A 279 2.69 1.34 0.43
N ALA A 280 3.51 1.01 1.43
CA ALA A 280 3.25 1.39 2.82
C ALA A 280 3.37 2.91 3.02
N HIS A 281 4.35 3.56 2.38
CA HIS A 281 4.51 5.02 2.41
C HIS A 281 3.26 5.72 1.88
N TRP A 282 2.79 5.34 0.68
CA TRP A 282 1.59 5.96 0.08
C TRP A 282 0.30 5.68 0.85
N LEU A 283 0.18 4.54 1.55
CA LEU A 283 -0.95 4.31 2.47
C LEU A 283 -0.81 5.11 3.77
N GLY A 284 0.41 5.37 4.25
CA GLY A 284 0.65 6.33 5.33
C GLY A 284 0.21 7.75 4.95
N ILE A 285 0.60 8.22 3.76
CA ILE A 285 0.16 9.51 3.19
C ILE A 285 -1.38 9.55 3.07
N THR A 286 -2.01 8.44 2.68
CA THR A 286 -3.48 8.32 2.63
C THR A 286 -4.10 8.55 4.01
N GLY A 287 -3.50 7.99 5.07
CA GLY A 287 -3.91 8.22 6.45
C GLY A 287 -3.77 9.68 6.88
N ILE A 288 -2.66 10.34 6.53
CA ILE A 288 -2.42 11.77 6.78
C ILE A 288 -3.51 12.62 6.11
N ALA A 289 -3.77 12.39 4.82
CA ALA A 289 -4.79 13.13 4.07
C ALA A 289 -6.20 12.92 4.65
N CYS A 290 -6.55 11.68 4.99
CA CYS A 290 -7.84 11.38 5.62
C CYS A 290 -8.01 12.11 6.95
N ALA A 291 -6.97 12.16 7.79
CA ALA A 291 -7.00 12.83 9.08
C ALA A 291 -7.12 14.36 8.92
N GLN A 292 -6.30 14.95 8.07
CA GLN A 292 -6.29 16.40 7.81
C GLN A 292 -7.62 16.88 7.21
N ALA A 293 -8.19 16.12 6.28
CA ALA A 293 -9.49 16.40 5.68
C ALA A 293 -10.69 16.04 6.59
N LYS A 294 -10.45 15.51 7.80
CA LYS A 294 -11.49 15.02 8.74
C LYS A 294 -12.46 14.04 8.07
N THR A 295 -11.91 13.16 7.24
CA THR A 295 -12.68 12.19 6.45
C THR A 295 -13.37 11.19 7.37
N GLY A 296 -14.67 10.98 7.17
CA GLY A 296 -15.45 9.98 7.93
C GLY A 296 -14.98 8.54 7.66
N PHE A 297 -15.29 7.62 8.58
CA PHE A 297 -14.80 6.23 8.55
C PHE A 297 -15.03 5.52 7.22
N SER A 298 -16.28 5.51 6.73
CA SER A 298 -16.65 4.80 5.50
C SER A 298 -15.88 5.32 4.28
N LYS A 299 -15.77 6.65 4.15
CA LYS A 299 -15.05 7.28 3.05
C LYS A 299 -13.54 7.05 3.15
N ALA A 300 -12.97 7.11 4.36
CA ALA A 300 -11.57 6.80 4.58
C ALA A 300 -11.27 5.33 4.21
N MET A 301 -12.16 4.39 4.54
CA MET A 301 -12.03 2.99 4.14
C MET A 301 -12.04 2.81 2.62
N GLU A 302 -12.94 3.53 1.92
CA GLU A 302 -12.96 3.57 0.45
C GLU A 302 -11.63 4.06 -0.11
N ILE A 303 -11.13 5.21 0.34
CA ILE A 303 -9.91 5.80 -0.18
C ILE A 303 -8.71 4.87 0.04
N HIS A 304 -8.53 4.31 1.24
CA HIS A 304 -7.46 3.35 1.52
C HIS A 304 -7.55 2.10 0.63
N THR A 305 -8.77 1.62 0.37
CA THR A 305 -9.00 0.43 -0.46
C THR A 305 -8.68 0.69 -1.93
N VAL A 306 -9.11 1.84 -2.46
CA VAL A 306 -8.84 2.21 -3.85
C VAL A 306 -7.35 2.46 -4.08
N VAL A 307 -6.66 3.15 -3.15
CA VAL A 307 -5.21 3.31 -3.20
C VAL A 307 -4.49 1.96 -3.13
N ALA A 308 -4.86 1.08 -2.18
CA ALA A 308 -4.23 -0.23 -2.04
C ALA A 308 -4.45 -1.13 -3.27
N ALA A 309 -5.64 -1.10 -3.87
CA ALA A 309 -5.94 -1.83 -5.10
C ALA A 309 -5.16 -1.28 -6.30
N GLY A 310 -5.09 0.05 -6.44
CA GLY A 310 -4.30 0.71 -7.48
C GLY A 310 -2.80 0.41 -7.35
N LEU A 311 -2.27 0.39 -6.12
CA LEU A 311 -0.90 -0.01 -5.85
C LEU A 311 -0.63 -1.45 -6.29
N LEU A 312 -1.48 -2.42 -5.96
CA LEU A 312 -1.31 -3.80 -6.40
C LEU A 312 -1.25 -3.91 -7.93
N ASP A 313 -2.16 -3.24 -8.64
CA ASP A 313 -2.19 -3.23 -10.11
C ASP A 313 -0.98 -2.53 -10.74
N ALA A 314 -0.52 -1.44 -10.12
CA ALA A 314 0.72 -0.75 -10.48
C ALA A 314 1.94 -1.69 -10.33
N PHE A 315 2.03 -2.43 -9.22
CA PHE A 315 3.11 -3.37 -8.99
C PHE A 315 3.05 -4.57 -9.95
N ILE A 316 1.87 -5.11 -10.27
CA ILE A 316 1.69 -6.16 -11.28
C ILE A 316 2.17 -5.70 -12.66
N SER A 317 1.78 -4.49 -13.08
CA SER A 317 2.20 -3.92 -14.38
C SER A 317 3.71 -3.61 -14.40
N CYS A 318 4.24 -3.09 -13.30
CA CYS A 318 5.67 -2.79 -13.19
C CYS A 318 6.53 -4.05 -13.27
N TRP A 319 6.10 -5.13 -12.63
CA TRP A 319 6.85 -6.39 -12.64
C TRP A 319 6.78 -7.11 -14.00
N GLU A 320 5.69 -6.93 -14.76
CA GLU A 320 5.64 -7.29 -16.18
C GLU A 320 6.79 -6.63 -16.94
N ASP A 321 6.93 -5.31 -16.83
CA ASP A 321 7.95 -4.57 -17.56
C ASP A 321 9.37 -4.92 -17.12
N LYS A 322 9.58 -5.07 -15.79
CA LYS A 322 10.88 -5.46 -15.21
C LYS A 322 11.40 -6.76 -15.78
N TYR A 323 10.59 -7.81 -15.75
CA TYR A 323 11.05 -9.13 -16.16
C TYR A 323 10.94 -9.35 -17.67
N ARG A 324 10.05 -8.63 -18.38
CA ARG A 324 9.98 -8.63 -19.85
C ARG A 324 11.17 -7.92 -20.49
N THR A 325 11.59 -6.77 -19.96
CA THR A 325 12.74 -6.02 -20.51
C THR A 325 14.08 -6.49 -19.95
N ASN A 326 14.07 -7.03 -18.74
CA ASN A 326 15.24 -7.56 -18.03
C ASN A 326 16.45 -6.62 -18.04
N ARG A 327 16.23 -5.30 -17.97
CA ARG A 327 17.29 -4.29 -18.19
C ARG A 327 18.30 -4.25 -17.04
N ILE A 328 19.58 -4.15 -17.40
CA ILE A 328 20.71 -3.90 -16.50
C ILE A 328 20.54 -2.62 -15.64
N ARG A 329 21.08 -2.64 -14.41
CA ARG A 329 21.08 -1.49 -13.48
C ARG A 329 22.22 -0.51 -13.76
N PRO A 330 22.08 0.78 -13.37
CA PRO A 330 23.14 1.76 -13.57
C PRO A 330 24.47 1.36 -12.93
N GLU A 331 24.48 0.83 -11.70
CA GLU A 331 25.75 0.45 -11.07
C GLU A 331 26.54 -0.59 -11.86
N THR A 332 25.87 -1.59 -12.41
CA THR A 332 26.52 -2.67 -13.15
C THR A 332 27.09 -2.13 -14.45
N ALA A 333 26.32 -1.29 -15.17
CA ALA A 333 26.76 -0.68 -16.40
C ALA A 333 27.89 0.36 -16.18
N ILE A 334 27.79 1.21 -15.16
CA ILE A 334 28.80 2.24 -14.86
C ILE A 334 30.12 1.56 -14.46
N ARG A 335 30.07 0.54 -13.60
CA ARG A 335 31.27 -0.18 -13.19
C ARG A 335 31.96 -0.90 -14.33
N ARG A 336 31.19 -1.43 -15.28
CA ARG A 336 31.73 -2.16 -16.43
C ARG A 336 32.34 -1.23 -17.49
N TYR A 337 31.75 -0.05 -17.73
CA TYR A 337 32.07 0.76 -18.91
C TYR A 337 32.60 2.18 -18.61
N ILE A 338 32.62 2.63 -17.36
CA ILE A 338 33.07 3.97 -16.96
C ILE A 338 34.07 3.89 -15.80
N ASP A 339 33.65 3.39 -14.65
CA ASP A 339 34.41 3.47 -13.39
C ASP A 339 34.07 2.31 -12.47
N ILE A 340 34.99 1.34 -12.36
CA ILE A 340 34.84 0.11 -11.58
C ILE A 340 34.60 0.36 -10.08
N ASN A 341 35.01 1.53 -9.56
CA ASN A 341 34.87 1.88 -8.14
C ASN A 341 33.59 2.67 -7.84
N TRP A 342 32.80 3.00 -8.86
CA TRP A 342 31.60 3.82 -8.68
C TRP A 342 30.56 3.12 -7.78
N LYS A 343 29.93 3.89 -6.89
CA LYS A 343 28.86 3.41 -6.02
C LYS A 343 27.64 4.34 -6.12
N PRO A 344 26.42 3.78 -6.23
CA PRO A 344 25.21 4.58 -6.11
C PRO A 344 25.05 5.10 -4.68
N LEU A 345 24.27 6.16 -4.50
CA LEU A 345 23.93 6.68 -3.16
C LEU A 345 23.04 5.67 -2.41
N LEU A 346 22.06 5.10 -3.10
CA LEU A 346 21.16 4.08 -2.55
C LEU A 346 21.61 2.69 -3.00
N GLN A 347 21.45 1.69 -2.14
CA GLN A 347 21.68 0.31 -2.54
C GLN A 347 20.69 -0.10 -3.63
N THR A 348 21.21 -0.72 -4.70
CA THR A 348 20.37 -1.21 -5.79
C THR A 348 19.46 -2.36 -5.32
N PRO A 349 18.14 -2.24 -5.51
CA PRO A 349 17.21 -3.32 -5.17
C PRO A 349 17.37 -4.54 -6.09
N PRO A 350 17.12 -5.78 -5.59
CA PRO A 350 17.42 -7.03 -6.30
C PRO A 350 16.35 -7.43 -7.33
N PHE A 351 16.15 -6.57 -8.32
CA PHE A 351 15.26 -6.79 -9.45
C PHE A 351 15.68 -5.92 -10.66
N PRO A 352 15.27 -6.28 -11.89
CA PRO A 352 15.59 -5.54 -13.11
C PRO A 352 15.21 -4.05 -13.05
N GLU A 353 15.91 -3.27 -13.86
CA GLU A 353 15.84 -1.81 -13.82
C GLU A 353 14.51 -1.28 -14.37
N TYR A 354 14.16 -1.61 -15.61
CA TYR A 354 13.09 -0.92 -16.31
C TYR A 354 11.72 -1.57 -16.08
N ILE A 355 10.68 -0.89 -15.60
CA ILE A 355 10.60 0.54 -15.23
C ILE A 355 10.79 0.78 -13.72
N SER A 356 10.86 2.05 -13.31
CA SER A 356 10.90 2.45 -11.90
C SER A 356 9.58 2.12 -11.17
N GLY A 357 9.66 1.21 -10.20
CA GLY A 357 8.53 0.84 -9.33
C GLY A 357 8.06 1.99 -8.44
N HIS A 358 8.96 2.86 -8.01
CA HIS A 358 8.60 4.08 -7.27
C HIS A 358 7.80 5.03 -8.14
N SER A 359 8.20 5.23 -9.40
CA SER A 359 7.53 6.18 -10.29
C SER A 359 6.09 5.77 -10.58
N ILE A 360 5.86 4.50 -10.93
CA ILE A 360 4.52 3.98 -11.24
C ILE A 360 3.61 3.91 -10.00
N ALA A 361 4.11 3.44 -8.85
CA ALA A 361 3.34 3.38 -7.61
C ALA A 361 2.95 4.78 -7.12
N SER A 362 3.88 5.73 -7.19
CA SER A 362 3.67 7.10 -6.74
C SER A 362 2.70 7.86 -7.63
N ALA A 363 2.88 7.79 -8.95
CA ALA A 363 1.96 8.44 -9.88
C ALA A 363 0.53 7.86 -9.79
N THR A 364 0.40 6.54 -9.64
CA THR A 364 -0.91 5.89 -9.44
C THR A 364 -1.60 6.41 -8.18
N SER A 365 -0.87 6.42 -7.06
CA SER A 365 -1.40 6.87 -5.77
C SER A 365 -1.74 8.36 -5.79
N ALA A 366 -0.89 9.20 -6.39
CA ALA A 366 -1.15 10.63 -6.51
C ALA A 366 -2.40 10.94 -7.33
N VAL A 367 -2.64 10.24 -8.44
CA VAL A 367 -3.86 10.42 -9.23
C VAL A 367 -5.10 10.06 -8.40
N ILE A 368 -5.08 8.92 -7.72
CA ILE A 368 -6.21 8.46 -6.89
C ILE A 368 -6.46 9.44 -5.73
N LEU A 369 -5.42 9.87 -5.02
CA LEU A 369 -5.57 10.80 -3.90
C LEU A 369 -6.02 12.19 -4.36
N THR A 370 -5.53 12.66 -5.51
CA THR A 370 -5.98 13.92 -6.13
C THR A 370 -7.45 13.86 -6.51
N HIS A 371 -7.96 12.72 -6.97
CA HIS A 371 -9.38 12.53 -7.22
C HIS A 371 -10.23 12.73 -5.95
N TYR A 372 -9.77 12.21 -4.81
CA TYR A 372 -10.55 12.26 -3.57
C TYR A 372 -10.42 13.56 -2.78
N PHE A 373 -9.26 14.20 -2.79
CA PHE A 373 -8.95 15.35 -1.95
C PHE A 373 -8.78 16.66 -2.72
N GLY A 374 -8.81 16.59 -4.06
CA GLY A 374 -8.56 17.72 -4.94
C GLY A 374 -7.08 17.91 -5.25
N ASP A 375 -6.83 18.75 -6.25
CA ASP A 375 -5.49 19.22 -6.58
C ASP A 375 -4.98 20.22 -5.52
N ASN A 376 -3.67 20.38 -5.43
CA ASN A 376 -3.01 21.29 -4.47
C ASN A 376 -3.35 21.02 -2.99
N PHE A 377 -3.67 19.76 -2.66
CA PHE A 377 -3.80 19.32 -1.27
C PHE A 377 -2.42 19.34 -0.60
N GLN A 378 -2.20 20.31 0.28
CA GLN A 378 -0.94 20.48 1.00
C GLN A 378 -0.91 19.64 2.26
N TYR A 379 0.20 18.98 2.54
CA TYR A 379 0.37 18.16 3.73
C TYR A 379 1.84 18.08 4.13
N THR A 380 2.08 17.71 5.38
CA THR A 380 3.40 17.33 5.86
C THR A 380 3.43 15.82 5.98
N ASP A 381 4.35 15.20 5.26
CA ASP A 381 4.60 13.77 5.28
C ASP A 381 5.59 13.44 6.40
N ASP A 382 5.09 12.77 7.45
CA ASP A 382 5.85 12.29 8.59
C ASP A 382 5.92 10.75 8.65
N THR A 383 5.55 10.03 7.57
CA THR A 383 5.46 8.57 7.61
C THR A 383 6.80 7.88 7.87
N GLU A 384 7.90 8.53 7.47
CA GLU A 384 9.27 8.03 7.64
C GLU A 384 9.93 8.49 8.96
N ALA A 385 9.24 9.30 9.78
CA ALA A 385 9.78 9.83 11.04
C ALA A 385 10.13 8.71 12.03
N GLY A 386 9.30 7.65 12.09
CA GLY A 386 9.56 6.45 12.89
C GLY A 386 10.78 5.64 12.45
N TYR A 387 11.35 5.94 11.29
CA TYR A 387 12.53 5.28 10.69
C TYR A 387 13.74 6.22 10.63
N GLY A 388 13.69 7.35 11.33
CA GLY A 388 14.81 8.28 11.49
C GLY A 388 14.97 9.29 10.35
N VAL A 389 13.96 9.45 9.50
CA VAL A 389 13.96 10.41 8.39
C VAL A 389 13.06 11.60 8.74
N PRO A 390 13.52 12.85 8.61
CA PRO A 390 12.73 14.03 8.98
C PRO A 390 11.48 14.20 8.08
N PRO A 391 10.38 14.75 8.61
CA PRO A 391 9.19 15.05 7.82
C PRO A 391 9.46 16.01 6.66
N ARG A 392 8.69 15.87 5.58
CA ARG A 392 8.76 16.74 4.39
C ARG A 392 7.42 17.35 4.05
N HIS A 393 7.42 18.62 3.64
CA HIS A 393 6.20 19.32 3.26
C HIS A 393 5.97 19.25 1.74
N PHE A 394 4.74 18.96 1.34
CA PHE A 394 4.31 18.91 -0.05
C PHE A 394 3.09 19.78 -0.27
N THR A 395 3.03 20.44 -1.43
CA THR A 395 1.90 21.27 -1.85
C THR A 395 0.86 20.50 -2.65
N SER A 396 1.19 19.29 -3.13
CA SER A 396 0.26 18.38 -3.81
C SER A 396 0.79 16.95 -3.80
N PHE A 397 -0.09 15.96 -3.94
CA PHE A 397 0.32 14.56 -4.16
C PHE A 397 1.13 14.39 -5.44
N THR A 398 0.82 15.17 -6.48
CA THR A 398 1.58 15.16 -7.74
C THR A 398 3.01 15.66 -7.55
N GLN A 399 3.22 16.68 -6.71
CA GLN A 399 4.57 17.13 -6.34
C GLN A 399 5.32 16.02 -5.61
N ALA A 400 4.70 15.41 -4.60
CA ALA A 400 5.30 14.30 -3.85
C ALA A 400 5.66 13.11 -4.76
N ALA A 401 4.77 12.74 -5.69
CA ALA A 401 5.04 11.66 -6.64
C ALA A 401 6.16 11.99 -7.64
N LYS A 402 6.26 13.24 -8.09
CA LYS A 402 7.38 13.68 -8.94
C LYS A 402 8.69 13.63 -8.16
N GLU A 403 8.69 14.06 -6.90
CA GLU A 403 9.85 13.97 -6.01
C GLU A 403 10.28 12.51 -5.77
N ALA A 404 9.32 11.63 -5.49
CA ALA A 404 9.55 10.19 -5.35
C ALA A 404 10.13 9.56 -6.63
N ALA A 405 9.66 9.97 -7.80
CA ALA A 405 10.14 9.47 -9.08
C ALA A 405 11.61 9.90 -9.34
N ILE A 406 11.91 11.20 -9.21
CA ILE A 406 13.27 11.72 -9.46
C ILE A 406 14.28 11.30 -8.39
N SER A 407 13.82 11.00 -7.16
CA SER A 407 14.67 10.47 -6.09
C SER A 407 15.51 9.26 -6.53
N ARG A 408 15.00 8.46 -7.46
CA ARG A 408 15.66 7.25 -7.94
C ARG A 408 16.84 7.53 -8.88
N PHE A 409 16.81 8.68 -9.57
CA PHE A 409 17.94 9.18 -10.34
C PHE A 409 19.06 9.63 -9.41
N TRP A 410 18.74 10.47 -8.41
CA TRP A 410 19.71 10.92 -7.40
C TRP A 410 20.21 9.78 -6.51
N GLY A 411 19.41 8.75 -6.32
CA GLY A 411 19.82 7.50 -5.69
C GLY A 411 20.84 6.70 -6.51
N GLY A 412 20.99 6.98 -7.81
CA GLY A 412 21.92 6.30 -8.71
C GLY A 412 21.45 4.93 -9.21
N ILE A 413 20.16 4.62 -9.11
CA ILE A 413 19.65 3.24 -9.29
C ILE A 413 18.64 3.09 -10.43
N HIS A 414 18.26 4.21 -11.07
CA HIS A 414 17.42 4.22 -12.26
C HIS A 414 17.92 5.21 -13.31
N PHE A 415 17.67 4.89 -14.58
CA PHE A 415 17.84 5.81 -15.70
C PHE A 415 16.59 6.70 -15.85
N MET A 416 16.74 7.88 -16.47
CA MET A 416 15.63 8.83 -16.62
C MET A 416 14.44 8.25 -17.41
N ASP A 417 14.69 7.45 -18.44
CA ASP A 417 13.60 6.84 -19.20
C ASP A 417 12.78 5.83 -18.39
N ALA A 418 13.37 5.13 -17.43
CA ALA A 418 12.63 4.26 -16.51
C ALA A 418 11.75 5.06 -15.53
N ILE A 419 12.20 6.27 -15.17
CA ILE A 419 11.49 7.19 -14.29
C ILE A 419 10.31 7.82 -15.01
N ASP A 420 10.53 8.40 -16.18
CA ASP A 420 9.52 9.15 -16.94
C ASP A 420 8.42 8.22 -17.48
N ASN A 421 8.82 7.07 -18.04
CA ASN A 421 7.86 6.08 -18.52
C ASN A 421 7.08 5.43 -17.37
N GLY A 422 7.74 5.17 -16.24
CA GLY A 422 7.07 4.64 -15.05
C GLY A 422 6.04 5.61 -14.50
N PHE A 423 6.37 6.90 -14.44
CA PHE A 423 5.42 7.94 -14.02
C PHE A 423 4.22 8.00 -14.97
N THR A 424 4.48 8.03 -16.29
CA THR A 424 3.43 8.04 -17.32
C THR A 424 2.50 6.84 -17.23
N GLN A 425 3.06 5.63 -17.03
CA GLN A 425 2.28 4.41 -16.85
C GLN A 425 1.43 4.46 -15.57
N GLY A 426 2.00 4.96 -14.47
CA GLY A 426 1.27 5.11 -13.21
C GLY A 426 0.10 6.08 -13.31
N VAL A 427 0.25 7.20 -14.03
CA VAL A 427 -0.87 8.11 -14.32
C VAL A 427 -1.99 7.39 -15.06
N LYS A 428 -1.67 6.58 -16.08
CA LYS A 428 -2.67 5.81 -16.83
C LYS A 428 -3.43 4.80 -15.96
N ILE A 429 -2.72 4.09 -15.09
CA ILE A 429 -3.33 3.14 -14.14
C ILE A 429 -4.20 3.88 -13.13
N GLY A 430 -3.70 4.97 -12.54
CA GLY A 430 -4.48 5.78 -11.59
C GLY A 430 -5.78 6.29 -12.19
N ASN A 431 -5.73 6.82 -13.41
CA ASN A 431 -6.93 7.29 -14.12
C ASN A 431 -7.90 6.14 -14.39
N TRP A 432 -7.41 4.97 -14.84
CA TRP A 432 -8.25 3.80 -15.04
C TRP A 432 -8.93 3.33 -13.75
N VAL A 433 -8.20 3.34 -12.64
CA VAL A 433 -8.75 3.00 -11.32
C VAL A 433 -9.87 3.95 -10.94
N VAL A 434 -9.62 5.27 -11.04
CA VAL A 434 -10.61 6.32 -10.77
C VAL A 434 -11.85 6.13 -11.66
N ASP A 435 -11.68 5.97 -12.97
CA ASP A 435 -12.79 5.77 -13.92
C ASP A 435 -13.66 4.57 -13.54
N LYS A 436 -13.04 3.47 -13.09
CA LYS A 436 -13.75 2.25 -12.70
C LYS A 436 -14.53 2.39 -11.40
N VAL A 437 -13.95 3.03 -10.39
CA VAL A 437 -14.62 3.19 -9.09
C VAL A 437 -15.70 4.28 -9.14
N SER A 438 -15.50 5.33 -9.95
CA SER A 438 -16.46 6.42 -10.14
C SER A 438 -17.58 6.09 -11.13
N ALA A 439 -17.47 5.03 -11.93
CA ALA A 439 -18.52 4.65 -12.88
C ALA A 439 -19.87 4.43 -12.17
N PRO A 440 -21.01 4.88 -12.75
CA PRO A 440 -22.32 4.64 -12.17
C PRO A 440 -22.60 3.14 -12.02
N LYS A 441 -23.46 2.77 -11.05
CA LYS A 441 -23.93 1.38 -10.93
C LYS A 441 -24.55 0.99 -12.28
N LYS A 442 -24.03 -0.04 -12.94
CA LYS A 442 -24.73 -0.63 -14.08
C LYS A 442 -26.04 -1.17 -13.52
N THR A 443 -27.16 -0.54 -13.89
CA THR A 443 -28.48 -1.10 -13.68
C THR A 443 -28.55 -2.34 -14.56
N SER A 444 -28.42 -3.52 -13.94
CA SER A 444 -28.71 -4.80 -14.58
C SER A 444 -30.21 -4.97 -14.74
#